data_AF-A0ABD5P0N7-F1
#
_entry.id   AF-A0ABD5P0N7-F1
#
_cell.length_a   1.000
_cell.length_b   1.000
_cell.length_c   1.000
_cell.angle_alpha   90.00
_cell.angle_beta   90.00
_cell.angle_gamma   90.00
#
_symmetry.space_group_name_H-M   'P 1'
#
loop_
_entity.id
_entity.type
_entity.pdbx_description
1 polymer ?
#
loop_
_entity_poly.entity_id
_entity_poly.type
_entity_poly.pdbx_seq_one_letter_code
_entity_poly.pdbx_strand_id
1 'polypeptide(L)'
;MTLLPQESVTTLDEFGTRPLSGDVIPLCAALAGQDTGDARQAIHLLSTACDLALDDGSDIVTESHVREAREEIQEETIGKGIRGETIQRKIALLTVLESELSGDAPEGTTQLYRRYKRFTKQIGADTYQQGTFREKLNDLAHGNILEGDRRGRGRGRGMTNMYSLSVDPDLVIDKVGDDNRLSQITEQFE
;
A
#
# COMPACT_ATOMS: atom_id res chain seq x y z
N MET A 1 -48.51 -42.20 16.53
CA MET A 1 -48.11 -42.12 15.11
C MET A 1 -47.13 -40.96 15.01
N THR A 2 -45.85 -41.27 14.85
CA THR A 2 -44.74 -40.29 14.85
C THR A 2 -44.71 -39.53 13.53
N LEU A 3 -44.36 -38.24 13.59
CA LEU A 3 -43.73 -37.39 12.56
C LEU A 3 -43.58 -36.01 13.24
N LEU A 4 -42.49 -35.80 13.99
CA LEU A 4 -41.26 -35.10 13.59
C LEU A 4 -41.48 -33.61 13.25
N PRO A 5 -40.67 -32.69 13.82
CA PRO A 5 -40.78 -31.27 13.54
C PRO A 5 -40.41 -30.97 12.09
N GLN A 6 -41.02 -29.95 11.51
CA GLN A 6 -40.50 -29.35 10.28
C GLN A 6 -39.22 -28.61 10.66
N GLU A 7 -38.07 -29.17 10.28
CA GLU A 7 -36.82 -28.42 10.30
C GLU A 7 -36.96 -27.26 9.32
N SER A 8 -36.93 -26.04 9.84
CA SER A 8 -36.80 -24.84 9.02
C SER A 8 -35.45 -24.93 8.32
N VAL A 9 -35.48 -25.28 7.04
CA VAL A 9 -34.29 -25.27 6.18
C VAL A 9 -33.75 -23.84 6.18
N THR A 10 -32.62 -23.62 6.85
CA THR A 10 -31.83 -22.40 6.68
C THR A 10 -31.36 -22.38 5.24
N THR A 11 -32.08 -21.64 4.40
CA THR A 11 -31.73 -21.44 3.01
C THR A 11 -30.40 -20.71 2.90
N LEU A 12 -29.59 -21.08 1.91
CA LEU A 12 -28.28 -20.49 1.61
C LEU A 12 -28.36 -19.04 1.06
N ASP A 13 -29.42 -18.31 1.40
CA ASP A 13 -29.73 -16.94 0.95
C ASP A 13 -28.94 -15.85 1.71
N GLU A 14 -28.21 -16.21 2.76
CA GLU A 14 -27.36 -15.27 3.52
C GLU A 14 -26.13 -14.80 2.70
N PHE A 15 -25.81 -15.47 1.60
CA PHE A 15 -24.91 -14.94 0.55
C PHE A 15 -25.71 -14.11 -0.44
N GLY A 16 -26.19 -12.95 0.03
CA GLY A 16 -27.04 -12.05 -0.75
C GLY A 16 -26.42 -11.67 -2.09
N THR A 17 -26.91 -12.28 -3.17
CA THR A 17 -26.47 -11.96 -4.53
C THR A 17 -27.08 -10.63 -4.94
N ARG A 18 -26.44 -9.54 -4.52
CA ARG A 18 -26.89 -8.18 -4.80
C ARG A 18 -26.97 -7.96 -6.31
N PRO A 19 -28.05 -7.34 -6.83
CA PRO A 19 -28.10 -6.96 -8.23
C PRO A 19 -26.90 -6.07 -8.58
N LEU A 20 -26.43 -6.19 -9.82
CA LEU A 20 -25.38 -5.31 -10.36
C LEU A 20 -26.04 -4.21 -11.19
N SER A 21 -25.53 -2.98 -11.14
CA SER A 21 -25.86 -2.00 -12.18
C SER A 21 -25.32 -2.46 -13.53
N GLY A 22 -25.95 -2.03 -14.63
CA GLY A 22 -25.64 -2.55 -15.98
C GLY A 22 -24.19 -2.35 -16.43
N ASP A 23 -23.53 -1.32 -15.89
CA ASP A 23 -22.18 -0.91 -16.28
C ASP A 23 -21.06 -1.52 -15.40
N VAL A 24 -21.39 -2.22 -14.30
CA VAL A 24 -20.40 -2.88 -13.42
C VAL A 24 -19.56 -3.92 -14.17
N ILE A 25 -20.18 -4.86 -14.88
CA ILE A 25 -19.45 -5.90 -15.62
C ILE A 25 -18.58 -5.30 -16.75
N PRO A 26 -19.10 -4.39 -17.61
CA PRO A 26 -18.28 -3.63 -18.56
C PRO A 26 -17.09 -2.90 -17.91
N LEU A 27 -17.29 -2.24 -16.77
CA LEU A 27 -16.25 -1.48 -16.08
C LEU A 27 -15.16 -2.41 -15.52
N CYS A 28 -15.53 -3.49 -14.83
CA CYS A 28 -14.55 -4.48 -14.34
C CYS A 28 -13.73 -5.09 -15.47
N ALA A 29 -14.37 -5.42 -16.60
CA ALA A 29 -13.68 -5.94 -17.78
C ALA A 29 -12.74 -4.91 -18.43
N ALA A 30 -13.15 -3.63 -18.50
CA ALA A 30 -12.33 -2.56 -19.04
C ALA A 30 -11.09 -2.27 -18.18
N LEU A 31 -11.25 -2.17 -16.86
CA LEU A 31 -10.17 -1.89 -15.92
C LEU A 31 -9.14 -3.04 -15.89
N ALA A 32 -9.60 -4.29 -15.75
CA ALA A 32 -8.71 -5.45 -15.81
C ALA A 32 -8.02 -5.56 -17.18
N GLY A 33 -8.72 -5.25 -18.28
CA GLY A 33 -8.18 -5.23 -19.63
C GLY A 33 -7.11 -4.16 -19.87
N GLN A 34 -7.21 -3.00 -19.21
CA GLN A 34 -6.22 -1.93 -19.29
C GLN A 34 -4.93 -2.27 -18.54
N ASP A 35 -5.04 -2.86 -17.34
CA ASP A 35 -3.88 -3.04 -16.45
C ASP A 35 -3.12 -4.35 -16.68
N THR A 36 -3.81 -5.47 -16.97
CA THR A 36 -3.16 -6.80 -17.13
C THR A 36 -3.75 -7.72 -18.20
N GLY A 37 -5.02 -7.57 -18.56
CA GLY A 37 -5.73 -8.51 -19.43
C GLY A 37 -6.12 -9.84 -18.78
N ASP A 38 -6.00 -9.98 -17.44
CA ASP A 38 -6.31 -11.22 -16.72
C ASP A 38 -7.76 -11.22 -16.20
N ALA A 39 -8.56 -12.19 -16.65
CA ALA A 39 -9.93 -12.38 -16.20
C ALA A 39 -10.04 -12.65 -14.69
N ARG A 40 -9.00 -13.19 -14.04
CA ARG A 40 -8.97 -13.37 -12.58
C ARG A 40 -8.95 -12.04 -11.84
N GLN A 41 -8.31 -11.01 -12.41
CA GLN A 41 -8.32 -9.66 -11.84
C GLN A 41 -9.69 -9.00 -11.98
N ALA A 42 -10.38 -9.20 -13.11
CA ALA A 42 -11.77 -8.75 -13.26
C ALA A 42 -12.71 -9.40 -12.22
N ILE A 43 -12.53 -10.69 -11.93
CA ILE A 43 -13.30 -11.42 -10.91
C ILE A 43 -12.95 -10.94 -9.49
N HIS A 44 -11.67 -10.73 -9.18
CA HIS A 44 -11.23 -10.23 -7.87
C HIS A 44 -11.74 -8.81 -7.59
N LEU A 45 -11.67 -7.93 -8.59
CA LEU A 45 -12.22 -6.58 -8.54
C LEU A 45 -13.74 -6.59 -8.32
N LEU A 46 -14.47 -7.46 -9.02
CA LEU A 46 -15.91 -7.63 -8.82
C LEU A 46 -16.24 -8.18 -7.42
N SER A 47 -15.47 -9.13 -6.90
CA SER A 47 -15.67 -9.66 -5.54
C SER A 47 -15.55 -8.55 -4.51
N THR A 48 -14.45 -7.79 -4.55
CA THR A 48 -14.19 -6.69 -3.60
C THR A 48 -15.25 -5.59 -3.72
N ALA A 49 -15.77 -5.30 -4.92
CA ALA A 49 -16.88 -4.37 -5.13
C ALA A 49 -18.22 -4.88 -4.56
N CYS A 50 -18.43 -6.21 -4.52
CA CYS A 50 -19.56 -6.82 -3.82
C CYS A 50 -19.39 -6.76 -2.31
N ASP A 51 -18.17 -6.98 -1.80
CA ASP A 51 -17.83 -6.93 -0.37
C ASP A 51 -18.01 -5.50 0.18
N LEU A 52 -17.53 -4.48 -0.53
CA LEU A 52 -17.78 -3.07 -0.21
C LEU A 52 -19.27 -2.70 -0.18
N ALA A 53 -20.05 -3.21 -1.15
CA ALA A 53 -21.50 -3.04 -1.14
C ALA A 53 -22.14 -3.74 0.08
N LEU A 54 -21.59 -4.86 0.53
CA LEU A 54 -22.09 -5.56 1.71
C LEU A 54 -21.85 -4.73 2.97
N ASP A 55 -20.67 -4.16 3.12
CA ASP A 55 -20.25 -3.37 4.29
C ASP A 55 -20.96 -2.00 4.39
N ASP A 56 -21.25 -1.34 3.26
CA ASP A 56 -21.99 -0.06 3.24
C ASP A 56 -23.53 -0.20 3.30
N GLY A 57 -24.05 -1.42 3.08
CA GLY A 57 -25.48 -1.74 3.11
C GLY A 57 -26.31 -1.36 1.87
N SER A 58 -25.70 -0.89 0.77
CA SER A 58 -26.34 -0.14 -0.36
C SER A 58 -27.29 -0.89 -1.34
N ASP A 59 -27.81 -2.07 -0.98
CA ASP A 59 -28.66 -3.00 -1.80
C ASP A 59 -28.09 -3.51 -3.15
N ILE A 60 -27.50 -2.64 -3.99
CA ILE A 60 -27.06 -2.88 -5.37
C ILE A 60 -25.56 -2.61 -5.52
N VAL A 61 -24.83 -3.38 -6.33
CA VAL A 61 -23.43 -3.05 -6.66
C VAL A 61 -23.40 -1.98 -7.74
N THR A 62 -22.67 -0.90 -7.50
CA THR A 62 -22.56 0.26 -8.41
C THR A 62 -21.16 0.41 -8.97
N GLU A 63 -20.99 1.29 -9.96
CA GLU A 63 -19.64 1.67 -10.42
C GLU A 63 -18.80 2.37 -9.35
N SER A 64 -19.40 2.92 -8.28
CA SER A 64 -18.64 3.56 -7.18
C SER A 64 -17.84 2.49 -6.44
N HIS A 65 -18.51 1.41 -6.04
CA HIS A 65 -17.88 0.29 -5.33
C HIS A 65 -16.80 -0.39 -6.21
N VAL A 66 -16.93 -0.37 -7.54
CA VAL A 66 -15.89 -0.86 -8.46
C VAL A 66 -14.66 0.04 -8.50
N ARG A 67 -14.82 1.36 -8.36
CA ARG A 67 -13.70 2.31 -8.27
C ARG A 67 -13.02 2.21 -6.91
N GLU A 68 -13.79 2.21 -5.84
CA GLU A 68 -13.33 2.04 -4.46
C GLU A 68 -12.60 0.69 -4.28
N ALA A 69 -13.17 -0.42 -4.77
CA ALA A 69 -12.52 -1.73 -4.77
C ALA A 69 -11.16 -1.75 -5.51
N ARG A 70 -11.00 -0.94 -6.57
CA ARG A 70 -9.72 -0.82 -7.27
C ARG A 70 -8.67 -0.12 -6.40
N GLU A 71 -9.09 0.92 -5.69
CA GLU A 71 -8.23 1.67 -4.76
C GLU A 71 -7.82 0.78 -3.59
N GLU A 72 -8.75 0.03 -2.97
CA GLU A 72 -8.44 -0.94 -1.92
C GLU A 72 -7.49 -2.06 -2.38
N ILE A 73 -7.73 -2.68 -3.55
CA ILE A 73 -6.83 -3.72 -4.09
C ILE A 73 -5.43 -3.13 -4.37
N GLN A 74 -5.35 -1.88 -4.81
CA GLN A 74 -4.08 -1.20 -5.06
C GLN A 74 -3.33 -0.95 -3.74
N GLU A 75 -3.99 -0.41 -2.71
CA GLU A 75 -3.41 -0.20 -1.38
C GLU A 75 -3.01 -1.51 -0.71
N GLU A 76 -3.84 -2.56 -0.80
CA GLU A 76 -3.53 -3.88 -0.26
C GLU A 76 -2.30 -4.49 -0.96
N THR A 77 -2.17 -4.29 -2.28
CA THR A 77 -1.01 -4.73 -3.05
C THR A 77 0.26 -3.98 -2.66
N ILE A 78 0.18 -2.65 -2.51
CA ILE A 78 1.30 -1.81 -2.04
C ILE A 78 1.70 -2.20 -0.62
N GLY A 79 0.73 -2.36 0.28
CA GLY A 79 0.93 -2.74 1.67
C GLY A 79 1.55 -4.13 1.83
N LYS A 80 1.14 -5.12 1.01
CA LYS A 80 1.81 -6.43 0.90
C LYS A 80 3.27 -6.26 0.47
N GLY A 81 3.55 -5.37 -0.47
CA GLY A 81 4.91 -5.01 -0.90
C GLY A 81 5.75 -4.46 0.25
N ILE A 82 5.27 -3.41 0.94
CA ILE A 82 5.94 -2.79 2.10
C ILE A 82 6.17 -3.81 3.23
N ARG A 83 5.15 -4.60 3.58
CA ARG A 83 5.22 -5.62 4.63
C ARG A 83 6.29 -6.68 4.30
N GLY A 84 6.37 -7.09 3.04
CA GLY A 84 7.35 -8.06 2.52
C GLY A 84 8.78 -7.54 2.36
N GLU A 85 9.02 -6.24 2.54
CA GLU A 85 10.35 -5.66 2.36
C GLU A 85 11.34 -6.02 3.47
N THR A 86 12.63 -6.01 3.12
CA THR A 86 13.70 -6.23 4.10
C THR A 86 13.72 -5.12 5.16
N ILE A 87 14.06 -5.45 6.41
CA ILE A 87 14.24 -4.46 7.51
C ILE A 87 15.08 -3.26 7.05
N GLN A 88 16.15 -3.48 6.29
CA GLN A 88 17.04 -2.41 5.82
C GLN A 88 16.38 -1.46 4.81
N ARG A 89 15.45 -1.95 3.98
CA ARG A 89 14.61 -1.11 3.12
C ARG A 89 13.48 -0.44 3.91
N LYS A 90 12.83 -1.13 4.85
CA LYS A 90 11.85 -0.51 5.77
C LYS A 90 12.46 0.67 6.55
N ILE A 91 13.67 0.52 7.11
CA ILE A 91 14.37 1.65 7.77
C ILE A 91 14.66 2.78 6.77
N ALA A 92 15.01 2.47 5.51
CA ALA A 92 15.23 3.50 4.50
C ALA A 92 13.94 4.25 4.14
N LEU A 93 12.82 3.54 4.02
CA LEU A 93 11.48 4.10 3.83
C LEU A 93 11.11 5.04 5.00
N LEU A 94 11.34 4.63 6.25
CA LEU A 94 11.11 5.46 7.45
C LEU A 94 11.91 6.78 7.43
N THR A 95 13.06 6.85 6.75
CA THR A 95 13.79 8.14 6.62
C THR A 95 13.12 9.15 5.69
N VAL A 96 12.36 8.65 4.71
CA VAL A 96 11.60 9.47 3.77
C VAL A 96 10.24 9.81 4.35
N LEU A 97 9.58 8.87 5.06
CA LEU A 97 8.39 9.15 5.87
C LEU A 97 8.62 10.31 6.85
N GLU A 98 9.70 10.26 7.65
CA GLU A 98 10.06 11.37 8.53
C GLU A 98 10.33 12.68 7.76
N SER A 99 10.79 12.60 6.50
CA SER A 99 10.99 13.78 5.64
C SER A 99 9.66 14.41 5.22
N GLU A 100 8.72 13.58 4.79
CA GLU A 100 7.38 13.96 4.36
C GLU A 100 6.63 14.62 5.53
N LEU A 101 6.58 13.94 6.68
CA LEU A 101 5.92 14.41 7.90
C LEU A 101 6.57 15.68 8.49
N SER A 102 7.87 15.88 8.27
CA SER A 102 8.57 17.12 8.68
C SER A 102 8.42 18.27 7.69
N GLY A 103 7.86 18.04 6.50
CA GLY A 103 7.82 19.01 5.41
C GLY A 103 9.18 19.29 4.75
N ASP A 104 10.16 18.40 4.92
CA ASP A 104 11.50 18.48 4.31
C ASP A 104 11.56 17.83 2.91
N ALA A 105 10.54 17.06 2.53
CA ALA A 105 10.47 16.32 1.29
C ALA A 105 10.24 17.22 0.04
N PRO A 106 10.72 16.82 -1.16
CA PRO A 106 11.59 15.68 -1.40
C PRO A 106 13.02 16.00 -0.94
N GLU A 107 13.75 15.00 -0.41
CA GLU A 107 15.01 15.24 0.29
C GLU A 107 16.20 14.41 -0.23
N GLY A 108 17.41 14.97 -0.09
CA GLY A 108 18.65 14.39 -0.59
C GLY A 108 19.18 13.22 0.23
N THR A 109 19.81 12.25 -0.44
CA THR A 109 20.47 11.06 0.16
C THR A 109 21.41 11.35 1.34
N THR A 110 21.98 12.56 1.44
CA THR A 110 22.90 12.92 2.53
C THR A 110 22.19 13.21 3.84
N GLN A 111 20.99 13.75 3.77
CA GLN A 111 20.16 14.08 4.92
C GLN A 111 19.44 12.81 5.40
N LEU A 112 18.79 12.10 4.48
CA LEU A 112 18.15 10.80 4.73
C LEU A 112 19.11 9.80 5.39
N TYR A 113 20.38 9.77 4.95
CA TYR A 113 21.41 8.91 5.57
C TYR A 113 21.76 9.31 7.02
N ARG A 114 21.50 10.54 7.47
CA ARG A 114 21.63 10.91 8.90
C ARG A 114 20.52 10.28 9.73
N ARG A 115 19.28 10.31 9.24
CA ARG A 115 18.11 9.66 9.86
C ARG A 115 18.27 8.14 9.88
N TYR A 116 18.71 7.54 8.78
CA TYR A 116 19.02 6.10 8.68
C TYR A 116 19.94 5.65 9.81
N LYS A 117 21.07 6.34 10.02
CA LYS A 117 22.01 6.05 11.11
C LYS A 117 21.43 6.23 12.53
N ARG A 118 20.40 7.07 12.69
CA ARG A 118 19.70 7.23 13.98
C ARG A 118 18.78 6.02 14.22
N PHE A 119 17.98 5.64 13.22
CA PHE A 119 17.07 4.50 13.31
C PHE A 119 17.80 3.16 13.45
N THR A 120 18.85 2.89 12.65
CA THR A 120 19.65 1.66 12.80
C THR A 120 20.24 1.54 14.19
N LYS A 121 20.74 2.65 14.75
CA LYS A 121 21.25 2.70 16.13
C LYS A 121 20.16 2.44 17.17
N GLN A 122 18.95 2.98 16.98
CA GLN A 122 17.82 2.81 17.90
C GLN A 122 17.41 1.35 18.06
N ILE A 123 17.39 0.58 16.96
CA ILE A 123 16.91 -0.83 16.95
C ILE A 123 18.05 -1.87 16.97
N GLY A 124 19.30 -1.43 17.19
CA GLY A 124 20.48 -2.28 17.19
C GLY A 124 20.74 -3.00 15.86
N ALA A 125 20.41 -2.37 14.72
CA ALA A 125 20.65 -2.92 13.38
C ALA A 125 21.99 -2.46 12.79
N ASP A 126 22.54 -3.29 11.89
CA ASP A 126 23.73 -2.94 11.12
C ASP A 126 23.49 -1.66 10.32
N THR A 127 24.48 -0.77 10.36
CA THR A 127 24.44 0.50 9.65
C THR A 127 25.27 0.39 8.37
N TYR A 128 24.60 0.20 7.24
CA TYR A 128 25.29 0.12 5.95
C TYR A 128 25.86 1.47 5.51
N GLN A 129 26.82 1.42 4.59
CA GLN A 129 27.42 2.63 4.02
C GLN A 129 26.41 3.39 3.15
N GLN A 130 26.65 4.69 2.97
CA GLN A 130 25.73 5.59 2.23
C GLN A 130 25.43 5.12 0.79
N GLY A 131 26.38 4.45 0.13
CA GLY A 131 26.15 3.86 -1.20
C GLY A 131 25.06 2.78 -1.18
N THR A 132 25.21 1.78 -0.32
CA THR A 132 24.23 0.70 -0.12
C THR A 132 22.89 1.21 0.40
N PHE A 133 22.89 2.24 1.27
CA PHE A 133 21.66 2.92 1.68
C PHE A 133 20.93 3.56 0.49
N ARG A 134 21.66 4.25 -0.41
CA ARG A 134 21.09 4.82 -1.64
C ARG A 134 20.55 3.75 -2.58
N GLU A 135 21.17 2.58 -2.66
CA GLU A 135 20.63 1.44 -3.40
C GLU A 135 19.27 1.04 -2.83
N LYS A 136 19.08 1.04 -1.50
CA LYS A 136 17.77 0.72 -0.88
C LYS A 136 16.70 1.76 -1.18
N LEU A 137 17.05 3.05 -1.22
CA LEU A 137 16.12 4.09 -1.69
C LEU A 137 15.79 3.93 -3.19
N ASN A 138 16.75 3.55 -4.03
CA ASN A 138 16.48 3.29 -5.46
C ASN A 138 15.60 2.04 -5.64
N ASP A 139 15.84 0.98 -4.87
CA ASP A 139 15.03 -0.25 -4.91
C ASP A 139 13.54 0.06 -4.64
N LEU A 140 13.26 0.83 -3.58
CA LEU A 140 11.92 1.29 -3.23
C LEU A 140 11.31 2.22 -4.29
N ALA A 141 12.13 3.04 -4.94
CA ALA A 141 11.68 3.90 -6.04
C ALA A 141 11.34 3.11 -7.31
N HIS A 142 12.09 2.05 -7.63
CA HIS A 142 11.73 1.13 -8.71
C HIS A 142 10.44 0.34 -8.39
N GLY A 143 10.11 0.16 -7.11
CA GLY A 143 8.85 -0.41 -6.64
C GLY A 143 7.69 0.57 -6.56
N ASN A 144 7.86 1.84 -6.98
CA ASN A 144 6.88 2.92 -6.85
C ASN A 144 6.40 3.20 -5.41
N ILE A 145 7.17 2.82 -4.39
CA ILE A 145 6.91 3.20 -2.99
C ILE A 145 7.46 4.61 -2.71
N LEU A 146 8.55 4.97 -3.40
CA LEU A 146 9.18 6.30 -3.36
C LEU A 146 9.22 6.93 -4.75
N GLU A 147 9.20 8.26 -4.82
CA GLU A 147 9.60 8.99 -6.02
C GLU A 147 11.11 9.27 -5.96
N GLY A 148 11.78 9.31 -7.11
CA GLY A 148 13.23 9.50 -7.20
C GLY A 148 13.66 10.45 -8.33
N ASP A 149 13.83 11.73 -8.02
CA ASP A 149 14.25 12.77 -8.98
C ASP A 149 15.75 13.10 -8.86
N ARG A 150 16.39 13.53 -9.96
CA ARG A 150 17.78 14.00 -9.99
C ARG A 150 17.83 15.51 -10.20
N ARG A 151 17.99 16.25 -9.09
CA ARG A 151 18.11 17.71 -9.15
C ARG A 151 19.58 18.18 -9.14
N GLY A 152 19.85 19.17 -9.98
CA GLY A 152 21.16 19.80 -10.07
C GLY A 152 21.42 20.75 -8.91
N ARG A 153 22.54 20.56 -8.19
CA ARG A 153 22.90 21.41 -7.02
C ARG A 153 23.45 22.80 -7.39
N GLY A 154 23.32 23.21 -8.65
CA GLY A 154 23.86 24.44 -9.22
C GLY A 154 25.39 24.52 -9.25
N ARG A 155 25.94 25.51 -9.95
CA ARG A 155 27.37 25.92 -9.93
C ARG A 155 28.37 24.75 -9.94
N GLY A 156 28.20 23.77 -10.82
CA GLY A 156 29.12 22.62 -10.97
C GLY A 156 29.13 21.62 -9.80
N ARG A 157 28.24 21.74 -8.80
CA ARG A 157 28.19 20.85 -7.63
C ARG A 157 27.59 19.47 -7.92
N GLY A 158 27.39 19.11 -9.18
CA GLY A 158 26.82 17.84 -9.62
C GLY A 158 25.33 17.67 -9.30
N MET A 159 24.80 16.51 -9.69
CA MET A 159 23.43 16.08 -9.39
C MET A 159 23.34 15.48 -7.98
N THR A 160 22.15 15.50 -7.40
CA THR A 160 21.81 14.72 -6.21
C THR A 160 20.46 14.03 -6.43
N ASN A 161 20.29 12.81 -5.89
CA ASN A 161 18.99 12.16 -5.89
C ASN A 161 18.17 12.77 -4.73
N MET A 162 16.95 13.18 -5.04
CA MET A 162 15.91 13.64 -4.13
C MET A 162 14.84 12.54 -4.03
N TYR A 163 14.27 12.31 -2.85
CA TYR A 163 13.23 11.31 -2.63
C TYR A 163 12.07 11.86 -1.79
N SER A 164 10.85 11.49 -2.16
CA SER A 164 9.59 11.70 -1.43
C SER A 164 8.78 10.39 -1.46
N LEU A 165 7.71 10.30 -0.68
CA LEU A 165 6.77 9.18 -0.77
C LEU A 165 5.97 9.24 -2.08
N SER A 166 5.62 8.07 -2.63
CA SER A 166 4.64 7.92 -3.73
C SER A 166 3.35 7.22 -3.27
N VAL A 167 3.25 6.96 -1.97
CA VAL A 167 2.20 6.19 -1.30
C VAL A 167 1.77 6.93 -0.04
N ASP A 168 0.61 6.60 0.50
CA ASP A 168 0.10 7.25 1.71
C ASP A 168 1.04 7.06 2.91
N PRO A 169 1.40 8.13 3.66
CA PRO A 169 2.16 8.04 4.90
C PRO A 169 1.57 7.07 5.92
N ASP A 170 0.24 7.03 6.09
CA ASP A 170 -0.44 6.22 7.09
C ASP A 170 -0.36 4.72 6.73
N LEU A 171 -0.45 4.40 5.43
CA LEU A 171 -0.18 3.05 4.91
C LEU A 171 1.26 2.60 5.18
N VAL A 172 2.23 3.53 5.13
CA VAL A 172 3.62 3.22 5.49
C VAL A 172 3.76 2.98 6.99
N ILE A 173 3.14 3.80 7.85
CA ILE A 173 3.19 3.67 9.31
C ILE A 173 2.64 2.30 9.73
N ASP A 174 1.43 1.95 9.28
CA ASP A 174 0.77 0.68 9.58
C ASP A 174 1.59 -0.54 9.10
N LYS A 175 1.91 -0.60 7.80
CA LYS A 175 2.56 -1.80 7.20
C LYS A 175 4.04 -1.95 7.55
N VAL A 176 4.69 -0.91 8.07
CA VAL A 176 6.02 -1.01 8.69
C VAL A 176 5.91 -1.34 10.18
N GLY A 177 4.89 -0.85 10.88
CA GLY A 177 4.60 -1.13 12.29
C GLY A 177 4.32 -2.61 12.60
N ASP A 178 3.78 -3.35 11.63
CA ASP A 178 3.70 -4.83 11.61
C ASP A 178 5.03 -5.53 11.98
N ASP A 179 6.18 -4.89 11.69
CA ASP A 179 7.49 -5.41 12.08
C ASP A 179 7.81 -5.04 13.52
N ASN A 180 7.73 -6.03 14.43
CA ASN A 180 8.02 -5.88 15.86
C ASN A 180 9.36 -5.18 16.19
N ARG A 181 10.33 -5.12 15.26
CA ARG A 181 11.60 -4.40 15.46
C ARG A 181 11.53 -2.91 15.12
N LEU A 182 10.48 -2.48 14.44
CA LEU A 182 10.28 -1.13 13.91
C LEU A 182 9.08 -0.41 14.54
N SER A 183 8.19 -1.12 15.22
CA SER A 183 7.05 -0.54 15.99
C SER A 183 7.44 0.68 16.83
N GLN A 184 8.50 0.60 17.64
CA GLN A 184 9.00 1.71 18.47
C GLN A 184 9.51 2.95 17.68
N ILE A 185 9.66 2.83 16.35
CA ILE A 185 9.92 3.97 15.46
C ILE A 185 8.60 4.47 14.88
N THR A 186 7.68 3.59 14.46
CA THR A 186 6.40 3.98 13.86
C THR A 186 5.46 4.67 14.86
N GLU A 187 5.47 4.24 16.12
CA GLU A 187 4.82 4.91 17.27
C GLU A 187 5.24 6.39 17.48
N GLN A 188 6.26 6.89 16.77
CA GLN A 188 6.71 8.28 16.82
C GLN A 188 6.06 9.17 15.76
N PHE A 189 5.24 8.59 14.89
CA PHE A 189 4.55 9.26 13.78
C PHE A 189 3.02 9.25 13.94
N GLU A 190 2.51 8.63 15.01
CA GLU A 190 1.10 8.65 15.46
C GLU A 190 0.82 9.86 16.38
#